data_AF-S9Q466-F1
#
_entry.id   AF-S9Q466-F1
#
_cell.length_a   1.000
_cell.length_b   1.000
_cell.length_c   1.000
_cell.angle_alpha   90.00
_cell.angle_beta   90.00
_cell.angle_gamma   90.00
#
_symmetry.space_group_name_H-M   'P 1'
#
loop_
_entity.id
_entity.type
_entity.pdbx_description
1 polymer ?
#
loop_
_entity_poly.entity_id
_entity_poly.type
_entity_poly.pdbx_seq_one_letter_code
_entity_poly.pdbx_strand_id
1 'polypeptide(L)'
;MARMNLMGWALLLALAGAAVSEAKPVKYAGPHPRTGQPDGGLCHIQAVHVHAASPVHAPVLYRQHGDVYFFIGDPTPFGYDGPRHSYYGHHPVVINVVLGEDSREDDVAYCYHDGPHSHYYPPPPRHDFEEQEDVYYYTDEYPEAYTRDRPRLVQVNIIYRPWHYARPVVTRPPPRGYHGPVVQVNVNVPAVGIEVNVNPAPVHYHEHDRPRHMKHKHKHKHKKFKDRD
;
A
#
# COMPACT_ATOMS: atom_id res chain seq x y z
N MET A 1 -59.84 14.12 30.15
CA MET A 1 -59.17 15.17 29.34
C MET A 1 -57.69 15.16 29.68
N ALA A 2 -56.88 14.46 28.88
CA ALA A 2 -55.45 14.31 29.11
C ALA A 2 -54.71 15.51 28.52
N ARG A 3 -54.09 16.34 29.38
CA ARG A 3 -53.16 17.39 28.95
C ARG A 3 -51.83 16.73 28.60
N MET A 4 -51.66 16.38 27.33
CA MET A 4 -50.39 15.92 26.78
C MET A 4 -49.43 17.13 26.74
N ASN A 5 -48.39 17.10 27.57
CA ASN A 5 -47.34 18.12 27.65
C ASN A 5 -46.50 18.12 26.35
N LEU A 6 -46.98 18.86 25.34
CA LEU A 6 -46.29 19.12 24.06
C LEU A 6 -44.92 19.79 24.22
N MET A 7 -44.62 20.35 25.39
CA MET A 7 -43.38 21.09 25.64
C MET A 7 -42.15 20.19 25.87
N GLY A 8 -42.35 18.92 26.25
CA GLY A 8 -41.24 17.97 26.48
C GLY A 8 -40.58 17.45 25.20
N TRP A 9 -41.34 17.38 24.10
CA TRP A 9 -40.85 16.87 22.82
C TRP A 9 -40.08 17.90 22.00
N ALA A 10 -40.40 19.20 22.15
CA ALA A 10 -39.66 20.28 21.48
C ALA A 10 -38.21 20.40 21.99
N LEU A 11 -37.96 20.13 23.27
CA LEU A 11 -36.61 20.19 23.84
C LEU A 11 -35.73 18.99 23.45
N LEU A 12 -36.33 17.80 23.28
CA LEU A 12 -35.61 16.61 22.80
C LEU A 12 -35.28 16.68 21.29
N LEU A 13 -36.10 17.37 20.49
CA LEU A 13 -35.80 17.65 19.08
C LEU A 13 -34.77 18.78 18.89
N ALA A 14 -34.64 19.71 19.84
CA ALA A 14 -33.64 20.78 19.79
C ALA A 14 -32.22 20.32 20.17
N LEU A 15 -32.06 19.27 20.99
CA LEU A 15 -30.75 18.71 21.34
C LEU A 15 -30.19 17.67 20.35
N ALA A 16 -30.96 17.28 19.33
CA ALA A 16 -30.47 16.43 18.25
C ALA A 16 -29.71 17.22 17.15
N GLY A 17 -29.62 18.55 17.29
CA GLY A 17 -28.97 19.43 16.33
C GLY A 17 -27.45 19.50 16.51
N ALA A 18 -26.74 18.85 15.59
CA ALA A 18 -25.40 19.23 15.13
C ALA A 18 -24.23 19.06 16.11
N ALA A 19 -23.93 17.82 16.51
CA ALA A 19 -22.54 17.40 16.52
C ALA A 19 -22.10 17.17 15.07
N VAL A 20 -21.89 18.24 14.30
CA VAL A 20 -21.12 18.14 13.06
C VAL A 20 -19.70 17.84 13.53
N SER A 21 -19.31 16.56 13.47
CA SER A 21 -17.91 16.19 13.59
C SER A 21 -17.19 16.86 12.43
N GLU A 22 -16.65 18.06 12.64
CA GLU A 22 -15.73 18.67 11.69
C GLU A 22 -14.55 17.71 11.53
N ALA A 23 -14.48 17.06 10.36
CA ALA A 23 -13.33 16.27 10.01
C ALA A 23 -12.12 17.20 10.01
N LYS A 24 -11.13 16.89 10.86
CA LYS A 24 -9.90 17.68 10.91
C LYS A 24 -9.28 17.70 9.51
N PRO A 25 -8.87 18.87 8.99
CA PRO A 25 -8.24 18.93 7.68
C PRO A 25 -6.98 18.07 7.68
N VAL A 26 -6.83 17.25 6.65
CA VAL A 26 -5.68 16.37 6.43
C VAL A 26 -4.77 17.05 5.43
N LYS A 27 -3.49 17.23 5.79
CA LYS A 27 -2.51 17.84 4.90
C LYS A 27 -1.92 16.81 3.94
N TYR A 28 -1.72 17.26 2.72
CA TYR A 28 -1.08 16.51 1.65
C TYR A 28 -0.02 17.37 0.98
N ALA A 29 0.97 16.73 0.38
CA ALA A 29 1.93 17.36 -0.52
C ALA A 29 2.13 16.52 -1.77
N GLY A 30 2.35 17.22 -2.89
CA GLY A 30 2.54 16.59 -4.18
C GLY A 30 1.25 16.08 -4.84
N PRO A 31 1.31 15.76 -6.14
CA PRO A 31 0.22 15.09 -6.83
C PRO A 31 -0.11 13.72 -6.22
N HIS A 32 -1.39 13.45 -6.00
CA HIS A 32 -1.83 12.20 -5.37
C HIS A 32 -3.24 11.77 -5.81
N PRO A 33 -3.60 10.48 -5.69
CA PRO A 33 -4.95 9.99 -5.95
C PRO A 33 -6.01 10.73 -5.12
N ARG A 34 -7.18 10.99 -5.70
CA ARG A 34 -8.30 11.60 -4.98
C ARG A 34 -9.10 10.58 -4.17
N THR A 35 -9.25 9.36 -4.68
CA THR A 35 -10.07 8.30 -4.07
C THR A 35 -9.31 7.00 -3.85
N GLY A 36 -8.03 6.95 -4.24
CA GLY A 36 -7.24 5.71 -4.29
C GLY A 36 -7.62 4.76 -5.44
N GLN A 37 -8.56 5.15 -6.31
CA GLN A 37 -8.91 4.41 -7.53
C GLN A 37 -8.60 5.25 -8.79
N PRO A 38 -8.17 4.61 -9.90
CA PRO A 38 -7.89 5.28 -11.18
C PRO A 38 -8.99 6.23 -11.67
N ASP A 39 -10.25 5.79 -11.59
CA ASP A 39 -11.43 6.53 -12.06
C ASP A 39 -11.77 7.77 -11.22
N GLY A 40 -11.27 7.83 -9.97
CA GLY A 40 -11.39 9.03 -9.13
C GLY A 40 -10.40 10.14 -9.49
N GLY A 41 -9.41 9.85 -10.34
CA GLY A 41 -8.43 10.80 -10.84
C GLY A 41 -7.42 11.26 -9.79
N LEU A 42 -6.63 12.26 -10.18
CA LEU A 42 -5.52 12.82 -9.43
C LEU A 42 -5.80 14.25 -8.94
N CYS A 43 -5.31 14.59 -7.76
CA CYS A 43 -5.06 15.97 -7.38
C CYS A 43 -3.70 16.38 -7.92
N HIS A 44 -3.61 17.44 -8.73
CA HIS A 44 -2.35 17.87 -9.38
C HIS A 44 -1.59 18.94 -8.58
N ILE A 45 -2.08 19.32 -7.41
CA ILE A 45 -1.47 20.38 -6.59
C ILE A 45 -0.14 19.87 -6.03
N GLN A 46 0.96 20.54 -6.40
CA GLN A 46 2.30 20.16 -5.94
C GLN A 46 2.60 20.67 -4.52
N ALA A 47 2.17 21.89 -4.21
CA ALA A 47 2.36 22.49 -2.89
C ALA A 47 1.55 21.78 -1.80
N VAL A 48 1.92 22.04 -0.53
CA VAL A 48 1.15 21.57 0.62
C VAL A 48 -0.28 22.13 0.55
N HIS A 49 -1.27 21.24 0.67
CA HIS A 49 -2.68 21.57 0.62
C HIS A 49 -3.49 20.64 1.53
N VAL A 50 -4.80 20.87 1.67
CA VAL A 50 -5.64 20.13 2.62
C VAL A 50 -6.85 19.47 1.95
N HIS A 51 -7.24 18.31 2.46
CA HIS A 51 -8.49 17.63 2.14
C HIS A 51 -9.27 17.27 3.41
N ALA A 52 -10.57 17.02 3.28
CA ALA A 52 -11.43 16.60 4.39
C ALA A 52 -11.26 15.12 4.78
N ALA A 53 -10.64 14.31 3.93
CA ALA A 53 -10.49 12.87 4.12
C ALA A 53 -9.02 12.44 4.11
N SER A 54 -8.72 11.42 4.90
CA SER A 54 -7.43 10.73 4.89
C SER A 54 -7.26 9.86 3.64
N PRO A 55 -6.03 9.54 3.24
CA PRO A 55 -5.80 8.80 2.01
C PRO A 55 -6.28 7.36 2.15
N VAL A 56 -6.86 6.83 1.07
CA VAL A 56 -7.10 5.39 0.95
C VAL A 56 -5.76 4.67 0.77
N HIS A 57 -5.58 3.54 1.46
CA HIS A 57 -4.32 2.79 1.49
C HIS A 57 -3.11 3.59 2.03
N ALA A 58 -3.36 4.58 2.90
CA ALA A 58 -2.32 5.41 3.52
C ALA A 58 -1.08 4.64 4.02
N PRO A 59 -1.20 3.48 4.71
CA PRO A 59 -0.02 2.77 5.22
C PRO A 59 0.95 2.24 4.16
N VAL A 60 0.52 2.16 2.90
CA VAL A 60 1.28 1.55 1.80
C VAL A 60 1.64 2.58 0.73
N LEU A 61 0.64 3.32 0.23
CA LEU A 61 0.80 4.27 -0.88
C LEU A 61 1.38 5.63 -0.47
N TYR A 62 1.38 5.92 0.82
CA TYR A 62 1.79 7.22 1.33
C TYR A 62 2.90 7.08 2.37
N ARG A 63 3.66 8.16 2.52
CA ARG A 63 4.55 8.40 3.65
C ARG A 63 4.08 9.65 4.37
N GLN A 64 4.48 9.78 5.62
CA GLN A 64 4.17 10.96 6.41
C GLN A 64 5.48 11.66 6.76
N HIS A 65 5.48 12.97 6.59
CA HIS A 65 6.51 13.87 7.08
C HIS A 65 5.82 14.91 7.96
N GLY A 66 6.05 14.83 9.27
CA GLY A 66 5.23 15.53 10.25
C GLY A 66 3.75 15.12 10.13
N ASP A 67 2.86 16.10 9.90
CA ASP A 67 1.42 15.90 9.73
C ASP A 67 0.96 15.89 8.25
N VAL A 68 1.91 15.80 7.31
CA VAL A 68 1.65 15.85 5.86
C VAL A 68 1.76 14.47 5.24
N TYR A 69 0.72 14.05 4.51
CA TYR A 69 0.77 12.85 3.67
C TYR A 69 1.42 13.14 2.32
N PHE A 70 2.32 12.26 1.93
CA PHE A 70 3.06 12.34 0.70
C PHE A 70 2.87 11.05 -0.11
N PHE A 71 2.37 11.18 -1.33
CA PHE A 71 2.13 10.03 -2.20
C PHE A 71 3.43 9.58 -2.88
N ILE A 72 3.78 8.32 -2.69
CA ILE A 72 5.02 7.73 -3.21
C ILE A 72 4.77 6.69 -4.30
N GLY A 73 3.52 6.52 -4.74
CA GLY A 73 3.18 5.57 -5.77
C GLY A 73 3.38 6.14 -7.18
N ASP A 74 3.18 5.30 -8.18
CA ASP A 74 3.10 5.73 -9.58
C ASP A 74 1.77 6.49 -9.82
N PRO A 75 1.78 7.78 -10.19
CA PRO A 75 0.58 8.58 -10.33
C PRO A 75 -0.11 8.36 -11.69
N THR A 76 0.51 7.61 -12.61
CA THR A 76 0.03 7.42 -13.99
C THR A 76 -1.37 6.82 -14.09
N PRO A 77 -1.76 5.77 -13.33
CA PRO A 77 -3.12 5.22 -13.39
C PRO A 77 -4.21 6.23 -13.05
N PHE A 78 -3.87 7.29 -12.31
CA PHE A 78 -4.81 8.29 -11.84
C PHE A 78 -4.92 9.50 -12.78
N GLY A 79 -4.28 9.43 -13.95
CA GLY A 79 -4.36 10.49 -14.95
C GLY A 79 -3.34 11.61 -14.78
N TYR A 80 -2.21 11.35 -14.10
CA TYR A 80 -1.10 12.30 -14.11
C TYR A 80 -0.65 12.59 -15.54
N ASP A 81 -0.46 13.85 -15.88
CA ASP A 81 -0.17 14.35 -17.23
C ASP A 81 1.04 15.30 -17.29
N GLY A 82 1.69 15.54 -16.16
CA GLY A 82 2.87 16.41 -16.08
C GLY A 82 4.20 15.72 -16.41
N PRO A 83 5.34 16.38 -16.09
CA PRO A 83 6.68 15.82 -16.26
C PRO A 83 6.84 14.47 -15.55
N ARG A 84 7.40 13.48 -16.24
CA ARG A 84 7.60 12.12 -15.70
C ARG A 84 9.08 11.77 -15.71
N HIS A 85 9.49 11.07 -14.66
CA HIS A 85 10.79 10.43 -14.53
C HIS A 85 10.53 8.94 -14.34
N SER A 86 11.12 8.11 -15.19
CA SER A 86 10.92 6.67 -15.17
C SER A 86 11.95 6.02 -14.28
N TYR A 87 11.51 5.11 -13.42
CA TYR A 87 12.34 4.33 -12.52
C TYR A 87 12.09 2.85 -12.76
N TYR A 88 13.08 2.03 -12.49
CA TYR A 88 12.93 0.58 -12.44
C TYR A 88 13.13 0.05 -11.03
N GLY A 89 12.11 -0.61 -10.51
CA GLY A 89 12.18 -1.33 -9.25
C GLY A 89 12.24 -0.42 -8.02
N HIS A 90 12.77 -0.95 -6.93
CA HIS A 90 12.75 -0.22 -5.66
C HIS A 90 13.84 0.85 -5.63
N HIS A 91 13.56 2.01 -5.05
CA HIS A 91 14.52 3.10 -4.96
C HIS A 91 14.18 4.07 -3.82
N PRO A 92 15.16 4.86 -3.33
CA PRO A 92 14.89 5.88 -2.35
C PRO A 92 14.00 6.99 -2.93
N VAL A 93 13.22 7.58 -2.04
CA VAL A 93 12.41 8.78 -2.26
C VAL A 93 12.76 9.73 -1.13
N VAL A 94 13.52 10.77 -1.46
CA VAL A 94 13.99 11.76 -0.49
C VAL A 94 12.91 12.83 -0.33
N ILE A 95 12.18 12.77 0.78
CA ILE A 95 10.96 13.56 1.00
C ILE A 95 11.28 15.05 0.98
N ASN A 96 12.32 15.50 1.67
CA ASN A 96 12.73 16.91 1.68
C ASN A 96 13.07 17.44 0.28
N VAL A 97 13.68 16.63 -0.59
CA VAL A 97 13.93 17.01 -2.01
C VAL A 97 12.62 17.19 -2.76
N VAL A 98 11.65 16.30 -2.55
CA VAL A 98 10.34 16.41 -3.22
C VAL A 98 9.50 17.57 -2.69
N LEU A 99 9.62 17.89 -1.40
CA LEU A 99 8.95 19.02 -0.77
C LEU A 99 9.66 20.37 -1.00
N GLY A 100 10.87 20.35 -1.56
CA GLY A 100 11.69 21.56 -1.76
C GLY A 100 12.25 22.14 -0.46
N GLU A 101 12.42 21.30 0.56
CA GLU A 101 12.99 21.68 1.85
C GLU A 101 14.52 21.56 1.82
N ASP A 102 15.20 22.65 2.15
CA ASP A 102 16.66 22.66 2.27
C ASP A 102 17.07 22.06 3.62
N SER A 103 17.43 20.77 3.59
CA SER A 103 17.92 20.02 4.74
C SER A 103 19.30 19.43 4.45
N ARG A 104 20.20 19.54 5.44
CA ARG A 104 21.51 18.90 5.40
C ARG A 104 21.45 17.37 5.47
N GLU A 105 20.34 16.81 5.94
CA GLU A 105 20.09 15.37 6.04
C GLU A 105 18.90 14.99 5.17
N ASP A 106 18.98 13.84 4.49
CA ASP A 106 17.87 13.32 3.69
C ASP A 106 16.87 12.57 4.59
N ASP A 107 15.59 12.96 4.51
CA ASP A 107 14.49 12.14 5.01
C ASP A 107 14.12 11.12 3.93
N VAL A 108 14.68 9.92 4.06
CA VAL A 108 14.61 8.88 3.04
C VAL A 108 13.45 7.93 3.33
N ALA A 109 12.46 7.94 2.44
CA ALA A 109 11.54 6.83 2.26
C ALA A 109 12.01 5.95 1.10
N TYR A 110 11.32 4.81 0.88
CA TYR A 110 11.54 3.96 -0.29
C TYR A 110 10.23 3.74 -1.04
N CYS A 111 10.34 3.77 -2.37
CA CYS A 111 9.37 3.21 -3.30
C CYS A 111 9.60 1.69 -3.40
N TYR A 112 8.51 0.92 -3.35
CA TYR A 112 8.52 -0.54 -3.39
C TYR A 112 7.77 -1.09 -4.62
N HIS A 113 7.70 -0.28 -5.69
CA HIS A 113 7.09 -0.70 -6.95
C HIS A 113 7.99 -1.69 -7.68
N ASP A 114 7.45 -2.87 -7.98
CA ASP A 114 8.12 -3.89 -8.76
C ASP A 114 8.14 -3.47 -10.24
N GLY A 115 9.33 -3.34 -10.84
CA GLY A 115 9.52 -3.09 -12.28
C GLY A 115 9.37 -1.61 -12.68
N PRO A 116 9.14 -1.31 -13.98
CA PRO A 116 9.17 0.06 -14.50
C PRO A 116 7.96 0.88 -14.03
N HIS A 117 8.15 2.06 -13.49
CA HIS A 117 7.08 2.95 -13.05
C HIS A 117 7.54 4.41 -13.11
N SER A 118 6.64 5.36 -12.90
CA SER A 118 6.95 6.78 -13.01
C SER A 118 6.73 7.56 -11.72
N HIS A 119 7.56 8.57 -11.49
CA HIS A 119 7.30 9.65 -10.54
C HIS A 119 7.34 11.01 -11.24
N TYR A 120 6.79 12.02 -10.57
CA TYR A 120 6.79 13.41 -11.06
C TYR A 120 8.06 14.20 -10.69
N TYR A 121 8.99 13.57 -9.95
CA TYR A 121 10.24 14.14 -9.48
C TYR A 121 11.43 13.30 -9.97
N PRO A 122 12.59 13.95 -10.21
CA PRO A 122 13.81 13.27 -10.64
C PRO A 122 14.48 12.51 -9.49
N PRO A 123 15.48 11.65 -9.80
CA PRO A 123 16.23 10.96 -8.77
C PRO A 123 16.87 11.94 -7.78
N PRO A 124 16.92 11.59 -6.48
CA PRO A 124 17.56 12.45 -5.49
C PRO A 124 19.07 12.55 -5.73
N PRO A 125 19.69 13.73 -5.56
CA PRO A 125 21.06 14.00 -5.98
C PRO A 125 22.16 13.32 -5.14
N ARG A 126 21.81 12.74 -3.99
CA ARG A 126 22.76 12.14 -3.02
C ARG A 126 22.77 10.60 -3.01
N HIS A 127 22.14 10.00 -4.01
CA HIS A 127 22.01 8.56 -4.16
C HIS A 127 22.43 8.16 -5.57
N ASP A 128 23.05 6.98 -5.71
CA ASP A 128 23.53 6.55 -7.02
C ASP A 128 22.42 5.88 -7.83
N PHE A 129 22.29 6.37 -9.06
CA PHE A 129 21.42 5.80 -10.08
C PHE A 129 22.19 5.64 -11.38
N GLU A 130 21.97 4.51 -12.05
CA GLU A 130 22.39 4.33 -13.44
C GLU A 130 21.18 4.57 -14.35
N GLU A 131 21.35 5.41 -15.37
CA GLU A 131 20.31 5.67 -16.37
C GLU A 131 20.52 4.77 -17.59
N GLN A 132 19.48 4.03 -17.98
CA GLN A 132 19.48 3.21 -19.18
C GLN A 132 18.11 3.31 -19.86
N GLU A 133 18.09 3.68 -21.14
CA GLU A 133 16.86 3.83 -21.94
C GLU A 133 15.86 4.81 -21.28
N ASP A 134 16.35 5.95 -20.78
CA ASP A 134 15.56 6.98 -20.06
C ASP A 134 14.87 6.45 -18.79
N VAL A 135 15.39 5.36 -18.21
CA VAL A 135 14.92 4.76 -16.96
C VAL A 135 16.05 4.74 -15.93
N TYR A 136 15.76 5.21 -14.73
CA TYR A 136 16.69 5.23 -13.59
C TYR A 136 16.64 3.93 -12.80
N TYR A 137 17.82 3.33 -12.58
CA TYR A 137 18.02 2.13 -11.77
C TYR A 137 18.81 2.52 -10.54
N TYR A 138 18.26 2.29 -9.35
CA TYR A 138 18.99 2.54 -8.10
C TYR A 138 20.12 1.51 -7.92
N THR A 139 21.32 1.99 -7.59
CA THR A 139 22.53 1.16 -7.56
C THR A 139 23.24 1.11 -6.20
N ASP A 140 22.83 1.89 -5.20
CA ASP A 140 23.41 1.69 -3.87
C ASP A 140 22.90 0.40 -3.21
N GLU A 141 23.56 0.02 -2.12
CA GLU A 141 23.05 -1.00 -1.21
C GLU A 141 21.81 -0.50 -0.45
N TYR A 142 20.80 -1.36 -0.35
CA TYR A 142 19.62 -1.05 0.46
C TYR A 142 19.94 -1.11 1.97
N PRO A 143 19.53 -0.09 2.75
CA PRO A 143 19.76 -0.06 4.19
C PRO A 143 18.88 -1.08 4.93
N GLU A 144 19.25 -1.40 6.18
CA GLU A 144 18.46 -2.31 7.04
C GLU A 144 17.01 -1.87 7.20
N ALA A 145 16.76 -0.56 7.28
CA ALA A 145 15.42 -0.01 7.36
C ALA A 145 14.54 -0.43 6.18
N TYR A 146 15.09 -0.44 4.96
CA TYR A 146 14.39 -0.94 3.78
C TYR A 146 14.04 -2.42 3.93
N THR A 147 15.00 -3.25 4.35
CA THR A 147 14.79 -4.71 4.48
C THR A 147 13.70 -5.02 5.51
N ARG A 148 13.70 -4.30 6.63
CA ARG A 148 12.69 -4.41 7.69
C ARG A 148 11.29 -4.03 7.20
N ASP A 149 11.17 -2.94 6.44
CA ASP A 149 9.86 -2.43 6.02
C ASP A 149 9.31 -3.13 4.76
N ARG A 150 10.20 -3.73 3.96
CA ARG A 150 9.86 -4.39 2.68
C ARG A 150 8.63 -5.28 2.80
N PRO A 151 8.55 -6.30 3.68
CA PRO A 151 7.41 -7.23 3.71
C PRO A 151 6.02 -6.56 3.80
N ARG A 152 5.96 -5.39 4.45
CA ARG A 152 4.74 -4.58 4.55
C ARG A 152 4.52 -3.72 3.31
N LEU A 153 5.57 -3.11 2.77
CA LEU A 153 5.44 -2.07 1.76
C LEU A 153 5.40 -2.59 0.31
N VAL A 154 5.88 -3.81 0.01
CA VAL A 154 5.67 -4.45 -1.32
C VAL A 154 4.17 -4.70 -1.62
N GLN A 155 3.30 -4.60 -0.60
CA GLN A 155 1.85 -4.65 -0.82
C GLN A 155 1.34 -3.59 -1.81
N VAL A 156 2.12 -2.54 -2.12
CA VAL A 156 1.82 -1.61 -3.21
C VAL A 156 1.57 -2.34 -4.54
N ASN A 157 2.31 -3.41 -4.82
CA ASN A 157 2.17 -4.20 -6.04
C ASN A 157 0.86 -5.00 -6.09
N ILE A 158 0.23 -5.26 -4.93
CA ILE A 158 -1.11 -5.88 -4.86
C ILE A 158 -2.18 -4.84 -5.20
N ILE A 159 -2.02 -3.62 -4.70
CA ILE A 159 -2.94 -2.50 -4.94
C ILE A 159 -2.97 -2.13 -6.43
N TYR A 160 -1.81 -2.12 -7.10
CA TYR A 160 -1.70 -1.76 -8.52
C TYR A 160 -2.04 -2.89 -9.50
N ARG A 161 -1.97 -4.16 -9.06
CA ARG A 161 -2.22 -5.34 -9.90
C ARG A 161 -3.51 -5.30 -10.73
N PRO A 162 -4.68 -4.86 -10.21
CA PRO A 162 -5.92 -4.86 -10.98
C PRO A 162 -6.00 -3.74 -12.03
N TRP A 163 -5.04 -2.80 -12.07
CA TRP A 163 -5.12 -1.64 -12.94
C TRP A 163 -4.32 -1.84 -14.22
N HIS A 164 -4.94 -1.52 -15.35
CA HIS A 164 -4.29 -1.51 -16.66
C HIS A 164 -3.95 -0.08 -17.05
N TYR A 165 -2.66 0.22 -17.19
CA TYR A 165 -2.16 1.53 -17.56
C TYR A 165 -0.81 1.41 -18.26
N ALA A 166 -0.41 2.46 -18.98
CA ALA A 166 0.88 2.50 -19.65
C ALA A 166 2.00 2.65 -18.62
N ARG A 167 2.91 1.65 -18.56
CA ARG A 167 4.15 1.70 -17.77
C ARG A 167 5.32 2.09 -18.68
N PRO A 168 6.42 2.62 -18.13
CA PRO A 168 7.65 2.79 -18.91
C PRO A 168 8.07 1.47 -19.55
N VAL A 169 8.55 1.53 -20.78
CA VAL A 169 9.01 0.36 -21.54
C VAL A 169 10.50 0.17 -21.30
N VAL A 170 10.91 -1.05 -20.96
CA VAL A 170 12.32 -1.43 -20.78
C VAL A 170 12.61 -2.58 -21.73
N THR A 171 13.65 -2.45 -22.55
CA THR A 171 13.98 -3.46 -23.57
C THR A 171 15.30 -4.18 -23.32
N ARG A 172 16.14 -3.63 -22.45
CA ARG A 172 17.41 -4.23 -22.01
C ARG A 172 17.33 -4.82 -20.60
N PRO A 173 18.21 -5.79 -20.27
CA PRO A 173 18.39 -6.20 -18.89
C PRO A 173 18.80 -5.02 -17.99
N PRO A 174 18.44 -5.05 -16.68
CA PRO A 174 18.94 -4.07 -15.73
C PRO A 174 20.48 -4.00 -15.72
N PRO A 175 21.06 -2.83 -15.42
CA PRO A 175 22.50 -2.68 -15.35
C PRO A 175 23.11 -3.51 -14.21
N ARG A 176 24.42 -3.76 -14.27
CA ARG A 176 25.12 -4.63 -13.30
C ARG A 176 25.05 -4.12 -11.86
N GLY A 177 24.99 -2.80 -11.66
CA GLY A 177 24.86 -2.18 -10.35
C GLY A 177 23.45 -2.29 -9.74
N TYR A 178 22.45 -2.74 -10.50
CA TYR A 178 21.10 -2.86 -9.97
C TYR A 178 20.97 -4.12 -9.09
N HIS A 179 20.58 -3.91 -7.83
CA HIS A 179 20.43 -4.96 -6.82
C HIS A 179 18.98 -5.23 -6.39
N GLY A 180 18.01 -4.53 -7.00
CA GLY A 180 16.59 -4.68 -6.69
C GLY A 180 15.92 -5.89 -7.35
N PRO A 181 14.62 -6.11 -7.09
CA PRO A 181 13.85 -7.16 -7.76
C PRO A 181 13.81 -6.96 -9.28
N VAL A 182 14.04 -8.03 -10.05
CA VAL A 182 13.87 -8.03 -11.50
C VAL A 182 12.54 -8.69 -11.83
N VAL A 183 11.67 -7.93 -12.49
CA VAL A 183 10.35 -8.40 -12.94
C VAL A 183 10.29 -8.29 -14.45
N GLN A 184 9.93 -9.39 -15.11
CA GLN A 184 9.69 -9.40 -16.53
C GLN A 184 8.33 -8.75 -16.81
N VAL A 185 8.35 -7.49 -17.21
CA VAL A 185 7.17 -6.77 -17.70
C VAL A 185 7.31 -6.67 -19.22
N ASN A 186 6.59 -7.53 -19.96
CA ASN A 186 6.50 -7.51 -21.44
C ASN A 186 7.82 -7.66 -22.22
N VAL A 187 8.71 -8.56 -21.79
CA VAL A 187 9.87 -8.94 -22.61
C VAL A 187 9.51 -10.16 -23.46
N ASN A 188 9.29 -9.96 -24.77
CA ASN A 188 9.39 -11.04 -25.77
C ASN A 188 10.88 -11.36 -26.00
N VAL A 189 11.60 -11.69 -24.94
CA VAL A 189 13.02 -12.07 -24.96
C VAL A 189 13.11 -13.42 -24.25
N PRO A 190 13.77 -14.43 -24.85
CA PRO A 190 13.86 -15.74 -24.22
C PRO A 190 14.50 -15.60 -22.85
N ALA A 191 13.74 -15.97 -21.82
CA ALA A 191 14.20 -15.97 -20.45
C ALA A 191 15.43 -16.89 -20.34
N VAL A 192 16.60 -16.31 -20.10
CA VAL A 192 17.68 -17.07 -19.47
C VAL A 192 17.22 -17.26 -18.03
N GLY A 193 16.75 -18.46 -17.74
CA GLY A 193 16.17 -18.85 -16.46
C GLY A 193 17.16 -18.61 -15.32
N ILE A 194 16.83 -17.67 -14.45
CA ILE A 194 17.29 -17.74 -13.07
C ILE A 194 16.24 -18.58 -12.35
N GLU A 195 16.53 -19.87 -12.17
CA GLU A 195 15.85 -20.67 -11.18
C GLU A 195 16.05 -20.00 -9.82
N VAL A 196 15.01 -19.34 -9.32
CA VAL A 196 14.92 -19.07 -7.89
C VAL A 196 14.66 -20.43 -7.25
N ASN A 197 15.73 -21.10 -6.83
CA ASN A 197 15.64 -22.22 -5.91
C ASN A 197 15.15 -21.68 -4.56
N VAL A 198 13.84 -21.51 -4.44
CA VAL A 198 13.19 -21.52 -3.14
C VAL A 198 13.32 -22.94 -2.62
N ASN A 199 14.45 -23.24 -1.98
CA ASN A 199 14.52 -24.33 -1.02
C ASN A 199 13.48 -23.97 0.07
N PRO A 200 12.34 -24.66 0.19
CA PRO A 200 11.51 -24.47 1.36
C PRO A 200 12.36 -24.94 2.54
N ALA A 201 12.69 -24.02 3.44
CA ALA A 201 13.20 -24.41 4.75
C ALA A 201 12.24 -25.49 5.31
N PRO A 202 12.75 -26.64 5.80
CA PRO A 202 11.91 -27.71 6.26
C PRO A 202 11.01 -27.17 7.37
N VAL A 203 9.71 -27.17 7.09
CA VAL A 203 8.70 -26.82 8.08
C VAL A 203 8.72 -27.94 9.11
N HIS A 204 9.38 -27.70 10.24
CA HIS A 204 9.23 -28.54 11.41
C HIS A 204 7.79 -28.38 11.90
N TYR A 205 6.93 -29.33 11.53
CA TYR A 205 5.62 -29.47 12.15
C TYR A 205 5.84 -29.83 13.61
N HIS A 206 5.69 -28.86 14.51
CA HIS A 206 5.33 -29.17 15.89
C HIS A 206 3.92 -29.74 15.87
N GLU A 207 3.82 -31.06 16.03
CA GLU A 207 2.57 -31.80 16.24
C GLU A 207 1.93 -31.32 17.55
N HIS A 208 1.15 -30.24 17.48
CA HIS A 208 0.30 -29.80 18.58
C HIS A 208 -0.96 -30.67 18.63
N ASP A 209 -1.04 -31.44 19.71
CA ASP A 209 -2.24 -31.95 20.39
C ASP A 209 -3.42 -32.38 19.51
N ARG A 210 -3.44 -33.68 19.22
CA ARG A 210 -4.64 -34.39 18.78
C ARG A 210 -5.73 -34.26 19.86
N PRO A 211 -6.96 -33.83 19.52
CA PRO A 211 -8.07 -33.93 20.45
C PRO A 211 -8.38 -35.41 20.73
N ARG A 212 -8.30 -35.79 22.01
CA ARG A 212 -8.64 -37.13 22.49
C ARG A 212 -10.09 -37.45 22.15
N HIS A 213 -10.27 -38.48 21.32
CA HIS A 213 -11.55 -39.15 21.08
C HIS A 213 -12.07 -39.72 22.41
N MET A 214 -13.01 -39.03 23.06
CA MET A 214 -13.77 -39.59 24.17
C MET A 214 -14.76 -40.62 23.62
N LYS A 215 -14.53 -41.89 23.96
CA LYS A 215 -15.47 -42.99 23.73
C LYS A 215 -16.67 -42.84 24.67
N HIS A 216 -17.81 -42.39 24.16
CA HIS A 216 -19.09 -42.52 24.86
C HIS A 216 -19.50 -43.99 24.93
N LYS A 217 -19.34 -44.61 26.11
CA LYS A 217 -20.02 -45.85 26.48
C LYS A 217 -21.38 -45.49 27.07
N HIS A 218 -22.47 -45.65 26.31
CA HIS A 218 -23.80 -45.74 26.91
C HIS A 218 -24.34 -47.16 26.81
N LYS A 219 -24.52 -47.74 28.00
CA LYS A 219 -25.07 -49.07 28.26
C LYS A 219 -26.55 -49.13 27.83
N HIS A 220 -26.89 -50.16 27.07
CA HIS A 220 -28.26 -50.61 26.90
C HIS A 220 -28.85 -51.07 28.24
N LYS A 221 -30.00 -50.50 28.64
CA LYS A 221 -30.89 -51.11 29.62
C LYS A 221 -32.21 -51.43 28.92
N HIS A 222 -32.48 -52.72 28.80
CA HIS A 222 -33.77 -53.28 28.41
C HIS A 222 -34.87 -52.77 29.34
N LYS A 223 -36.02 -52.40 28.78
CA LYS A 223 -37.30 -52.44 29.51
C LYS A 223 -38.36 -53.08 28.63
N LYS A 224 -38.90 -54.18 29.17
CA LYS A 224 -39.94 -55.05 28.63
C LYS A 224 -41.19 -54.27 28.20
N PHE A 225 -41.68 -54.61 27.01
CA PHE A 225 -43.09 -54.48 26.64
C PHE A 225 -43.96 -55.31 27.60
N LYS A 226 -45.10 -54.76 27.97
CA LYS A 226 -46.19 -55.51 28.61
C LYS A 226 -47.47 -55.12 27.87
N ASP A 227 -48.00 -56.06 27.10
CA ASP A 227 -49.33 -56.00 26.50
C ASP A 227 -50.43 -56.04 27.58
N ARG A 228 -51.62 -55.57 27.18
CA ARG A 228 -52.99 -55.74 27.70
C ARG A 228 -53.70 -54.39 27.64
N ASP A 229 -54.92 -54.23 27.15
CA ASP A 229 -55.91 -55.06 26.44
C ASP A 229 -56.77 -54.05 25.63
#